data_AF-A0A2K8U422-F1
#
_entry.id   AF-A0A2K8U422-F1
#
_cell.length_a   1.000
_cell.length_b   1.000
_cell.length_c   1.000
_cell.angle_alpha   90.00
_cell.angle_beta   90.00
_cell.angle_gamma   90.00
#
_symmetry.space_group_name_H-M   'P 1'
#
loop_
_entity.id
_entity.type
_entity.pdbx_description
1 polymer ?
#
loop_
_entity_poly.entity_id
_entity_poly.type
_entity_poly.pdbx_seq_one_letter_code
_entity_poly.pdbx_strand_id
1 'polypeptide(L)'
;MPYRHLAAADALFTEPCRRVAGYLYGIAAECAIKAMMDEAGLRALPEAQRSDDAYYKHFPRLRTMVRDRLQGRRGGPLLRFIEDQAFMEHWHTDMCYCKGNEIDDSWISAWQTQARNAVAAIGT
;
A
#
# COMPACT_ATOMS: atom_id res chain seq x y z
N MET A 1 4.61 -10.90 1.49
CA MET A 1 6.08 -10.73 1.51
C MET A 1 6.49 -9.26 1.36
N PRO A 2 6.06 -8.36 2.27
CA PRO A 2 6.29 -6.91 2.14
C PRO A 2 7.77 -6.50 2.20
N TYR A 3 8.56 -7.13 3.08
CA TYR A 3 10.00 -6.85 3.24
C TYR A 3 10.82 -7.06 1.96
N ARG A 4 10.48 -8.07 1.15
CA ARG A 4 11.19 -8.33 -0.11
C ARG A 4 10.96 -7.23 -1.15
N HIS A 5 9.72 -6.73 -1.25
CA HIS A 5 9.40 -5.64 -2.16
C HIS A 5 10.02 -4.32 -1.72
N LEU A 6 10.08 -4.07 -0.40
CA LEU A 6 10.75 -2.88 0.14
C LEU A 6 12.26 -2.89 -0.15
N ALA A 7 12.94 -4.02 0.09
CA ALA A 7 14.37 -4.15 -0.19
C ALA A 7 14.69 -3.98 -1.69
N ALA A 8 13.85 -4.52 -2.58
CA ALA A 8 14.00 -4.34 -4.01
C ALA A 8 13.77 -2.88 -4.44
N ALA A 9 12.78 -2.21 -3.83
CA ALA A 9 12.53 -0.79 -4.07
C ALA A 9 13.73 0.08 -3.66
N ASP A 10 14.30 -0.18 -2.47
CA ASP A 10 15.47 0.55 -1.97
C ASP A 10 16.70 0.37 -2.88
N ALA A 11 16.93 -0.84 -3.41
CA ALA A 11 18.02 -1.09 -4.37
C ALA A 11 17.84 -0.32 -5.69
N LEU A 12 16.59 -0.05 -6.09
CA LEU A 12 16.24 0.66 -7.32
C LEU A 12 15.99 2.15 -7.10
N PHE A 13 16.12 2.66 -5.87
CA PHE A 13 15.97 4.08 -5.54
C PHE A 13 17.23 4.87 -5.94
N THR A 14 17.64 4.70 -7.19
CA THR A 14 18.75 5.37 -7.87
C THR A 14 18.27 5.74 -9.28
N GLU A 15 18.78 6.84 -9.84
CA GLU A 15 18.52 7.18 -11.24
C GLU A 15 19.16 6.11 -12.16
N PRO A 16 18.48 5.66 -13.25
CA PRO A 16 17.19 6.09 -13.78
C PRO A 16 15.98 5.24 -13.30
N CYS A 17 16.18 4.36 -12.32
CA CYS A 17 15.21 3.34 -11.89
C CYS A 17 14.22 3.82 -10.83
N ARG A 18 14.32 5.09 -10.40
CA ARG A 18 13.57 5.65 -9.27
C ARG A 18 12.05 5.51 -9.40
N ARG A 19 11.50 5.59 -10.61
CA ARG A 19 10.07 5.31 -10.88
C ARG A 19 9.68 3.86 -10.60
N VAL A 20 10.55 2.91 -10.96
CA VAL A 20 10.35 1.48 -10.67
C VAL A 20 10.39 1.25 -9.16
N ALA A 21 11.27 1.96 -8.44
CA ALA A 21 11.26 1.96 -6.97
C ALA A 21 9.91 2.48 -6.42
N GLY A 22 9.38 3.59 -6.96
CA GLY A 22 8.05 4.10 -6.61
C GLY A 22 6.93 3.08 -6.77
N TYR A 23 6.92 2.35 -7.89
CA TYR A 23 5.96 1.25 -8.09
C TYR A 23 6.12 0.17 -7.01
N LEU A 24 7.35 -0.28 -6.74
CA LEU A 24 7.61 -1.31 -5.74
C LEU A 24 7.30 -0.85 -4.30
N TYR A 25 7.45 0.44 -3.98
CA TYR A 25 7.06 0.97 -2.67
C TYR A 25 5.56 0.84 -2.43
N GLY A 26 4.71 1.15 -3.41
CA GLY A 26 3.28 0.95 -3.24
C GLY A 26 2.86 -0.52 -3.19
N ILE A 27 3.52 -1.41 -3.95
CA ILE A 27 3.32 -2.86 -3.79
C ILE A 27 3.72 -3.33 -2.38
N ALA A 28 4.83 -2.83 -1.85
CA ALA A 28 5.27 -3.14 -0.48
C ALA A 28 4.26 -2.65 0.56
N ALA A 29 3.76 -1.41 0.40
CA ALA A 29 2.75 -0.82 1.27
C ALA A 29 1.42 -1.58 1.22
N GLU A 30 0.95 -1.96 0.03
CA GLU A 30 -0.26 -2.78 -0.13
C GLU A 30 -0.11 -4.14 0.58
N CYS A 31 1.05 -4.80 0.40
CA CYS A 31 1.34 -6.05 1.11
C CYS A 31 1.33 -5.86 2.64
N ALA A 32 1.82 -4.72 3.14
CA ALA A 32 1.83 -4.40 4.56
C ALA A 32 0.42 -4.15 5.09
N ILE A 33 -0.42 -3.39 4.37
CA ILE A 33 -1.83 -3.20 4.72
C ILE A 33 -2.57 -4.53 4.79
N LYS A 34 -2.36 -5.43 3.82
CA LYS A 34 -3.02 -6.75 3.82
C LYS A 34 -2.54 -7.64 4.96
N ALA A 35 -1.25 -7.59 5.32
CA ALA A 35 -0.75 -8.29 6.49
C ALA A 35 -1.41 -7.77 7.78
N MET A 36 -1.51 -6.44 7.94
CA MET A 36 -2.21 -5.84 9.08
C MET A 36 -3.72 -6.11 9.07
N MET A 37 -4.34 -6.27 7.90
CA MET A 37 -5.74 -6.74 7.79
C MET A 37 -5.88 -8.15 8.36
N ASP A 38 -4.97 -9.06 8.00
CA ASP A 38 -4.97 -10.43 8.53
C ASP A 38 -4.80 -10.44 10.06
N GLU A 39 -3.90 -9.62 10.61
CA GLU A 39 -3.72 -9.41 12.07
C GLU A 39 -4.97 -8.85 12.75
N ALA A 40 -5.67 -7.92 12.10
CA ALA A 40 -6.93 -7.35 12.57
C ALA A 40 -8.15 -8.31 12.39
N GLY A 41 -7.92 -9.54 11.92
CA GLY A 41 -8.95 -10.52 11.67
C GLY A 41 -9.88 -10.15 10.50
N LEU A 42 -9.41 -9.33 9.56
CA LEU A 42 -10.06 -8.99 8.30
C LEU A 42 -9.57 -9.94 7.20
N ARG A 43 -10.01 -11.20 7.27
CA ARG A 43 -9.63 -12.23 6.29
C ARG A 43 -10.29 -11.98 4.94
N ALA A 44 -9.67 -12.51 3.88
CA ALA A 44 -10.26 -12.55 2.55
C ALA A 44 -11.63 -13.23 2.57
N LEU A 45 -12.58 -12.68 1.80
CA LEU A 45 -13.90 -13.26 1.59
C LEU A 45 -13.80 -14.51 0.69
N PRO A 46 -14.80 -15.41 0.74
CA PRO A 46 -14.90 -16.52 -0.19
C PRO A 46 -14.85 -16.05 -1.65
N GLU A 47 -14.33 -16.89 -2.54
CA GLU A 47 -14.08 -16.57 -3.95
C GLU A 47 -15.31 -16.00 -4.69
N ALA A 48 -16.51 -16.46 -4.34
CA ALA A 48 -17.78 -15.95 -4.86
C ALA A 48 -18.05 -14.46 -4.58
N GLN A 49 -17.36 -13.87 -3.59
CA GLN A 49 -17.50 -12.47 -3.17
C GLN A 49 -16.21 -11.66 -3.41
N ARG A 50 -15.29 -12.18 -4.22
CA ARG A 50 -13.99 -11.58 -4.49
C ARG A 50 -14.08 -10.17 -5.10
N SER A 51 -15.16 -9.88 -5.83
CA SER A 51 -15.43 -8.54 -6.39
C SER A 51 -15.55 -7.46 -5.33
N ASP A 52 -16.11 -7.81 -4.17
CA ASP A 52 -16.42 -6.92 -3.06
C ASP A 52 -15.44 -7.07 -1.89
N ASP A 53 -14.32 -7.75 -2.15
CA ASP A 53 -13.30 -7.99 -1.16
C ASP A 53 -12.13 -6.99 -1.27
N ALA A 54 -11.92 -6.27 -0.18
CA ALA A 54 -10.81 -5.32 -0.02
C ALA A 54 -9.47 -6.01 -0.25
N TYR A 55 -9.32 -7.28 0.12
CA TYR A 55 -8.07 -8.05 -0.02
C TYR A 55 -7.55 -8.11 -1.47
N TYR A 56 -8.45 -7.99 -2.46
CA TYR A 56 -8.13 -8.06 -3.88
C TYR A 56 -8.15 -6.70 -4.58
N LYS A 57 -8.24 -5.60 -3.83
CA LYS A 57 -8.16 -4.25 -4.38
C LYS A 57 -6.79 -3.64 -4.16
N HIS A 58 -6.46 -2.72 -5.06
CA HIS A 58 -5.30 -1.84 -4.98
C HIS A 58 -5.72 -0.46 -4.47
N PHE A 59 -4.75 0.40 -4.15
CA PHE A 59 -5.05 1.80 -3.87
C PHE A 59 -5.65 2.50 -5.09
N PRO A 60 -6.53 3.50 -4.86
CA PRO A 60 -7.04 3.98 -3.57
C PRO A 60 -8.23 3.17 -3.03
N ARG A 61 -8.83 2.29 -3.85
CA ARG A 61 -10.07 1.56 -3.52
C ARG A 61 -9.92 0.65 -2.30
N LEU A 62 -8.75 0.03 -2.13
CA LEU A 62 -8.38 -0.73 -0.94
C LEU A 62 -8.64 0.07 0.34
N ARG A 63 -8.16 1.32 0.40
CA ARG A 63 -8.25 2.18 1.59
C ARG A 63 -9.70 2.41 2.00
N THR A 64 -10.55 2.80 1.06
CA THR A 64 -11.97 3.06 1.31
C THR A 64 -12.66 1.81 1.86
N MET A 65 -12.45 0.67 1.22
CA MET A 65 -13.11 -0.58 1.63
C MET A 65 -12.63 -1.08 3.00
N VAL A 66 -11.34 -0.91 3.32
CA VAL A 66 -10.82 -1.26 4.65
C VAL A 66 -11.39 -0.31 5.71
N ARG A 67 -11.50 0.99 5.43
CA ARG A 67 -12.10 1.98 6.34
C ARG A 67 -13.52 1.59 6.72
N ASP A 68 -14.34 1.24 5.73
CA ASP A 68 -15.74 0.84 5.94
C ASP A 68 -15.86 -0.44 6.78
N ARG A 69 -14.96 -1.40 6.57
CA ARG A 69 -14.90 -2.65 7.36
C ARG A 69 -14.36 -2.48 8.77
N LEU A 70 -13.59 -1.42 9.04
CA LEU A 70 -13.03 -1.12 10.36
C LEU A 70 -14.01 -0.36 11.27
N GLN A 71 -15.14 0.14 10.75
CA GLN A 71 -16.16 0.78 11.57
C GLN A 71 -16.61 -0.16 12.71
N GLY A 72 -16.23 0.16 13.95
CA GLY A 72 -16.56 -0.61 15.15
C GLY A 72 -15.46 -1.54 15.68
N ARG A 73 -14.34 -1.73 14.98
CA ARG A 73 -13.16 -2.45 15.51
C ARG A 73 -12.13 -1.44 16.02
N ARG A 74 -11.75 -1.52 17.30
CA ARG A 74 -10.73 -0.61 17.88
C ARG A 74 -9.40 -0.81 17.16
N GLY A 75 -8.99 0.25 16.48
CA GLY A 75 -7.90 0.30 15.52
C GLY A 75 -6.54 0.06 16.14
N GLY A 76 -5.85 -0.94 15.59
CA GLY A 76 -4.41 -1.05 15.68
C GLY A 76 -3.70 -0.14 14.67
N PRO A 77 -2.42 -0.40 14.38
CA PRO A 77 -1.60 0.36 13.43
C PRO A 77 -2.26 0.55 12.05
N LEU A 78 -3.10 -0.40 11.63
CA LEU A 78 -3.90 -0.33 10.40
C LEU A 78 -4.75 0.94 10.28
N LEU A 79 -5.43 1.37 11.35
CA LEU A 79 -6.37 2.50 11.27
C LEU A 79 -5.63 3.81 10.95
N ARG A 80 -4.43 4.00 11.52
CA ARG A 80 -3.56 5.16 11.25
C ARG A 80 -3.29 5.35 9.76
N PHE A 81 -2.97 4.27 9.03
CA PHE A 81 -2.68 4.35 7.60
C PHE A 81 -3.94 4.51 6.75
N ILE A 82 -5.07 4.00 7.20
CA ILE A 82 -6.35 4.06 6.47
C ILE A 82 -7.04 5.42 6.63
N GLU A 83 -6.85 6.08 7.76
CA GLU A 83 -7.35 7.45 8.02
C GLU A 83 -6.46 8.53 7.40
N ASP A 84 -5.17 8.26 7.21
CA ASP A 84 -4.26 9.16 6.52
C ASP A 84 -4.64 9.31 5.04
N GLN A 85 -5.10 10.51 4.68
CA GLN A 85 -5.50 10.83 3.31
C GLN A 85 -4.32 10.94 2.35
N ALA A 86 -3.14 11.30 2.86
CA ALA A 86 -1.91 11.42 2.09
C ALA A 86 -1.21 10.06 1.87
N PHE A 87 -1.61 9.02 2.61
CA PHE A 87 -1.02 7.70 2.48
C PHE A 87 -1.29 7.10 1.10
N MET A 88 -0.19 6.83 0.37
CA MET A 88 -0.19 6.33 -1.01
C MET A 88 -1.03 7.21 -1.96
N GLU A 89 -1.10 8.52 -1.68
CA GLU A 89 -1.74 9.48 -2.58
C GLU A 89 -1.00 9.51 -3.93
N HIS A 90 -1.76 9.64 -5.01
CA HIS A 90 -1.28 9.59 -6.41
C HIS A 90 -0.67 8.25 -6.84
N TRP A 91 -0.63 7.22 -5.98
CA TRP A 91 -0.13 5.91 -6.35
C TRP A 91 -1.23 5.02 -6.96
N HIS A 92 -0.92 4.38 -8.09
CA HIS A 92 -1.78 3.43 -8.77
C HIS A 92 -0.96 2.33 -9.45
N THR A 93 -1.52 1.12 -9.58
CA THR A 93 -0.85 0.01 -10.30
C THR A 93 -0.56 0.33 -11.76
N ASP A 94 -1.39 1.18 -12.38
CA ASP A 94 -1.30 1.54 -13.79
C ASP A 94 -0.17 2.53 -14.09
N MET A 95 0.53 3.02 -13.05
CA MET A 95 1.71 3.88 -13.19
C MET A 95 2.82 3.27 -14.06
N CYS A 96 2.87 1.93 -14.20
CA CYS A 96 3.78 1.27 -15.13
C CYS A 96 3.56 1.69 -16.59
N TYR A 97 2.37 2.17 -16.94
CA TYR A 97 1.98 2.60 -18.28
C TYR A 97 1.97 4.13 -18.45
N CYS A 98 2.15 4.89 -17.37
CA CYS A 98 2.25 6.35 -17.41
C CYS A 98 3.52 6.80 -18.15
N LYS A 99 3.42 7.93 -18.85
CA LYS A 99 4.58 8.55 -19.49
C LYS A 99 5.58 9.00 -18.41
N GLY A 100 6.87 8.95 -18.72
CA GLY A 100 7.94 9.16 -17.74
C GLY A 100 7.93 10.50 -17.00
N ASN A 101 7.19 11.50 -17.50
CA ASN A 101 7.06 12.84 -16.93
C ASN A 101 5.79 13.06 -16.09
N GLU A 102 4.95 12.04 -15.90
CA GLU A 102 3.68 12.16 -15.18
C GLU A 102 3.80 11.85 -13.68
N ILE A 103 4.96 11.40 -13.20
CA ILE A 103 5.20 11.05 -11.80
C ILE A 103 6.23 12.02 -11.22
N ASP A 104 5.82 12.75 -10.20
CA ASP A 104 6.70 13.68 -9.48
C ASP A 104 7.63 12.91 -8.51
N ASP A 105 8.91 13.29 -8.50
CA ASP A 105 9.93 12.73 -7.62
C ASP A 105 9.61 12.90 -6.12
N SER A 106 8.90 13.97 -5.78
CA SER A 106 8.43 14.22 -4.43
C SER A 106 7.44 13.14 -3.97
N TRP A 107 6.58 12.64 -4.87
CA TRP A 107 5.67 11.54 -4.58
C TRP A 107 6.42 10.24 -4.33
N ILE A 108 7.45 9.94 -5.14
CA ILE A 108 8.26 8.73 -4.96
C ILE A 108 8.93 8.71 -3.58
N SER A 109 9.43 9.86 -3.15
CA SER A 109 10.09 10.03 -1.85
C SER A 109 9.10 9.92 -0.68
N ALA A 110 7.88 10.43 -0.87
CA ALA A 110 6.78 10.24 0.07
C ALA A 110 6.37 8.76 0.18
N TRP A 111 6.18 8.08 -0.96
CA TRP A 111 5.81 6.66 -1.00
C TRP A 111 6.88 5.77 -0.36
N GLN A 112 8.16 6.07 -0.54
CA GLN A 112 9.25 5.38 0.16
C GLN A 112 9.06 5.45 1.68
N THR A 113 8.90 6.66 2.21
CA THR A 113 8.75 6.88 3.66
C THR A 113 7.51 6.20 4.20
N GLN A 114 6.39 6.34 3.50
CA GLN A 114 5.12 5.72 3.86
C GLN A 114 5.17 4.19 3.81
N ALA A 115 5.79 3.61 2.78
CA ALA A 115 5.97 2.16 2.67
C ALA A 115 6.83 1.61 3.81
N ARG A 116 7.95 2.27 4.14
CA ARG A 116 8.79 1.89 5.29
C ARG A 116 8.00 1.89 6.58
N ASN A 117 7.22 2.94 6.83
CA ASN A 117 6.39 3.05 8.03
C ASN A 117 5.33 1.95 8.09
N ALA A 118 4.67 1.64 6.98
CA ALA A 118 3.66 0.57 6.91
C ALA A 118 4.27 -0.81 7.16
N VAL A 119 5.43 -1.09 6.58
CA VAL A 119 6.15 -2.37 6.75
C VAL A 119 6.67 -2.53 8.19
N ALA A 120 7.12 -1.45 8.82
CA ALA A 120 7.59 -1.45 10.21
C ALA A 120 6.46 -1.62 11.24
N ALA A 121 5.21 -1.34 10.85
CA ALA A 121 4.03 -1.42 11.71
C ALA A 121 3.36 -2.81 11.71
N ILE A 122 3.88 -3.78 10.95
CA ILE A 122 3.39 -5.16 10.96
C ILE A 122 3.87 -5.84 12.25
N GLY A 123 2.97 -6.52 12.96
CA GLY A 123 3.32 -7.28 14.16
C GLY A 123 3.63 -6.44 15.42
N THR A 124 3.25 -5.15 15.42
CA THR A 124 3.29 -4.26 16.61
C THR A 124 1.93 -4.17 17.28
#